data_AF-A0A9Q1EKX9-F1
#
_entry.id   AF-A0A9Q1EKX9-F1
#
_cell.length_a   1.000
_cell.length_b   1.000
_cell.length_c   1.000
_cell.angle_alpha   90.00
_cell.angle_beta   90.00
_cell.angle_gamma   90.00
#
_symmetry.space_group_name_H-M   'P 1'
#
loop_
_entity.id
_entity.type
_entity.pdbx_description
1 polymer ?
#
loop_
_entity_poly.entity_id
_entity_poly.type
_entity_poly.pdbx_seq_one_letter_code
_entity_poly.pdbx_strand_id
1 'polypeptide(L)'
;MRVIERKSGAFVEEDGMSLSSQDALGRKGSVCAPRVLGQLFVLLQYQTLAHRIKVMVRKAENLAKLTRMPGAPDHYVVINLRNEGVVIGTKETKGAGGYNAVWNAPFLFDLPSGDVTQLPLVLEFIVMQGRIYTKGGILGRVLIGCEAPETGQTHWKDMCSRGQVETARWHAIQPDSP
;
A
#
# COMPACT_ATOMS: atom_id res chain seq x y z
N MET A 1 -84.30 17.07 -16.91
CA MET A 1 -83.75 17.32 -15.55
C MET A 1 -82.25 17.09 -15.55
N ARG A 2 -81.55 17.61 -14.54
CA ARG A 2 -80.12 17.33 -14.21
C ARG A 2 -80.09 16.36 -13.00
N VAL A 3 -79.00 15.70 -12.57
CA VAL A 3 -77.57 15.73 -12.95
C VAL A 3 -76.86 14.44 -12.45
N ILE A 4 -75.83 13.93 -13.17
CA ILE A 4 -74.80 12.90 -12.80
C ILE A 4 -75.17 11.54 -12.18
N GLU A 5 -74.44 10.50 -12.62
CA GLU A 5 -73.52 9.60 -11.87
C GLU A 5 -72.69 8.81 -12.93
N ARG A 6 -71.49 8.21 -12.75
CA ARG A 6 -70.47 8.23 -11.67
C ARG A 6 -69.04 7.95 -12.24
N LYS A 7 -68.01 7.97 -11.38
CA LYS A 7 -66.62 7.48 -11.56
C LYS A 7 -66.53 5.93 -11.38
N SER A 8 -65.48 5.17 -11.73
CA SER A 8 -64.30 5.30 -12.63
C SER A 8 -63.37 4.06 -12.51
N GLY A 9 -62.69 3.63 -13.58
CA GLY A 9 -61.29 3.15 -13.49
C GLY A 9 -60.94 1.67 -13.81
N ALA A 10 -59.94 1.51 -14.69
CA ALA A 10 -59.14 0.31 -15.02
C ALA A 10 -59.88 -0.90 -15.65
N PHE A 11 -59.25 -1.77 -16.45
CA PHE A 11 -57.82 -2.05 -16.71
C PHE A 11 -57.62 -2.30 -18.23
N VAL A 12 -56.41 -2.07 -18.78
CA VAL A 12 -56.06 -2.44 -20.18
C VAL A 12 -54.77 -3.24 -20.16
N GLU A 13 -54.75 -4.32 -20.92
CA GLU A 13 -53.63 -5.25 -21.07
C GLU A 13 -53.38 -5.43 -22.58
N GLU A 14 -52.16 -5.22 -23.06
CA GLU A 14 -51.70 -5.67 -24.37
C GLU A 14 -50.19 -5.95 -24.34
N ASP A 15 -49.80 -7.03 -25.01
CA ASP A 15 -48.43 -7.53 -25.14
C ASP A 15 -47.70 -6.88 -26.32
N GLY A 16 -46.39 -6.65 -26.21
CA GLY A 16 -45.65 -5.89 -27.23
C GLY A 16 -44.14 -5.99 -27.13
N MET A 17 -43.56 -7.11 -27.57
CA MET A 17 -42.11 -7.33 -27.60
C MET A 17 -41.48 -6.73 -28.88
N SER A 18 -40.64 -5.69 -28.79
CA SER A 18 -39.61 -5.39 -29.80
C SER A 18 -38.53 -4.35 -29.43
N LEU A 19 -37.29 -4.72 -29.78
CA LEU A 19 -36.16 -3.86 -30.19
C LEU A 19 -35.47 -2.91 -29.18
N SER A 20 -34.39 -3.46 -28.60
CA SER A 20 -33.04 -2.86 -28.49
C SER A 20 -32.90 -1.33 -28.66
N SER A 21 -32.47 -0.67 -27.59
CA SER A 21 -31.57 0.49 -27.67
C SER A 21 -30.40 0.29 -26.72
N GLN A 22 -29.19 0.56 -27.21
CA GLN A 22 -27.96 0.42 -26.43
C GLN A 22 -27.79 1.63 -25.51
N ASP A 23 -28.13 1.50 -24.23
CA ASP A 23 -27.62 2.44 -23.24
C ASP A 23 -26.20 2.05 -22.85
N ALA A 24 -25.24 2.86 -23.29
CA ALA A 24 -23.86 2.77 -22.87
C ALA A 24 -23.79 3.11 -21.38
N LEU A 25 -23.89 2.08 -20.52
CA LEU A 25 -23.45 2.11 -19.14
C LEU A 25 -21.93 2.31 -19.11
N GLY A 26 -21.52 3.54 -19.41
CA GLY A 26 -20.20 4.02 -19.09
C GLY A 26 -19.97 3.72 -17.62
N ARG A 27 -18.98 2.87 -17.34
CA ARG A 27 -18.42 2.75 -16.00
C ARG A 27 -18.04 4.16 -15.59
N LYS A 28 -18.89 4.82 -14.80
CA LYS A 28 -18.45 5.93 -13.95
C LYS A 28 -17.34 5.34 -13.13
N GLY A 29 -16.10 5.64 -13.54
CA GLY A 29 -14.93 5.35 -12.74
C GLY A 29 -15.25 5.92 -11.38
N SER A 30 -15.33 5.06 -10.37
CA SER A 30 -15.39 5.54 -9.01
C SER A 30 -14.14 6.38 -8.86
N VAL A 31 -14.32 7.70 -8.78
CA VAL A 31 -13.26 8.64 -8.40
C VAL A 31 -12.97 8.30 -6.96
N CYS A 32 -12.11 7.29 -6.81
CA CYS A 32 -11.89 6.60 -5.57
C CYS A 32 -11.14 7.61 -4.71
N ALA A 33 -11.84 8.22 -3.76
CA ALA A 33 -11.23 9.11 -2.78
C ALA A 33 -9.96 8.42 -2.25
N PRO A 34 -8.80 9.11 -2.19
CA PRO A 34 -7.52 8.48 -1.88
C PRO A 34 -7.64 7.60 -0.64
N ARG A 35 -7.56 6.29 -0.82
CA ARG A 35 -7.68 5.35 0.29
C ARG A 35 -6.43 5.50 1.15
N VAL A 36 -6.58 6.11 2.32
CA VAL A 36 -5.51 6.19 3.31
C VAL A 36 -5.22 4.77 3.79
N LEU A 37 -4.03 4.25 3.46
CA LEU A 37 -3.63 2.88 3.78
C LEU A 37 -2.95 2.73 5.14
N GLY A 38 -2.64 3.85 5.79
CA GLY A 38 -1.84 3.92 7.01
C GLY A 38 -0.43 4.43 6.73
N GLN A 39 0.43 4.32 7.73
CA GLN A 39 1.82 4.78 7.67
C GLN A 39 2.78 3.80 8.33
N LEU A 40 4.01 3.73 7.84
CA LEU A 40 5.09 2.86 8.33
C LEU A 40 6.21 3.72 8.94
N PHE A 41 6.65 3.38 10.15
CA PHE A 41 7.79 4.01 10.81
C PHE A 41 9.05 3.18 10.59
N VAL A 42 9.98 3.74 9.81
CA VAL A 42 11.23 3.08 9.39
C VAL A 42 12.40 3.88 9.93
N LEU A 43 13.44 3.17 10.37
CA LEU A 43 14.73 3.77 10.72
C LEU A 43 15.81 3.18 9.82
N LEU A 44 16.73 4.03 9.37
CA LEU A 44 17.80 3.69 8.44
C LEU A 44 19.15 4.19 8.98
N GLN A 45 20.20 3.38 8.82
CA GLN A 45 21.56 3.75 9.19
C GLN A 45 22.52 3.20 8.13
N TYR A 46 23.24 4.08 7.43
CA TYR A 46 24.32 3.65 6.53
C TYR A 46 25.61 3.42 7.33
N GLN A 47 26.14 2.20 7.22
CA GLN A 47 27.36 1.74 7.86
C GLN A 47 28.52 1.78 6.86
N THR A 48 29.09 2.97 6.66
CA THR A 48 30.13 3.26 5.65
C THR A 48 31.27 2.24 5.62
N LEU A 49 31.85 1.89 6.78
CA LEU A 49 33.01 0.97 6.86
C LEU A 49 32.68 -0.47 6.45
N ALA A 50 31.45 -0.91 6.67
CA ALA A 50 31.00 -2.25 6.29
C ALA A 50 30.30 -2.28 4.93
N HIS A 51 30.08 -1.10 4.32
CA HIS A 51 29.30 -0.90 3.10
C HIS A 51 27.89 -1.55 3.16
N ARG A 52 27.18 -1.30 4.26
CA ARG A 52 25.86 -1.88 4.58
C ARG A 52 24.83 -0.83 4.93
N ILE A 53 23.56 -1.13 4.69
CA ILE A 53 22.44 -0.41 5.31
C ILE A 53 21.82 -1.29 6.38
N LYS A 54 21.69 -0.74 7.58
CA LYS A 54 20.83 -1.27 8.63
C LYS A 54 19.45 -0.63 8.49
N VAL A 55 18.44 -1.48 8.42
CA VAL A 55 17.01 -1.11 8.32
C VAL A 55 16.31 -1.58 9.59
N MET A 56 15.54 -0.72 10.25
CA MET A 56 14.62 -1.13 11.32
C MET A 56 13.18 -0.87 10.89
N VAL A 57 12.40 -1.93 10.74
CA VAL A 57 10.94 -1.84 10.63
C VAL A 57 10.37 -1.79 12.04
N ARG A 58 10.00 -0.60 12.51
CA ARG A 58 9.66 -0.38 13.92
C ARG A 58 8.18 -0.66 14.20
N LYS A 59 7.29 0.12 13.57
CA LYS A 59 5.83 -0.02 13.71
C LYS A 59 5.10 0.54 12.50
N ALA A 60 3.82 0.20 12.37
CA ALA A 60 2.88 0.88 11.50
C ALA A 60 1.70 1.43 12.32
N GLU A 61 1.00 2.41 11.76
CA GLU A 61 -0.20 3.00 12.36
C GLU A 61 -1.31 3.17 11.32
N ASN A 62 -2.56 3.04 11.78
CA ASN A 62 -3.78 3.25 11.01
C ASN A 62 -3.85 2.41 9.72
N LEU A 63 -3.37 1.16 9.77
CA LEU A 63 -3.39 0.26 8.61
C LEU A 63 -4.81 0.01 8.11
N ALA A 64 -5.03 0.09 6.80
CA ALA A 64 -6.35 -0.11 6.21
C ALA A 64 -6.88 -1.55 6.35
N LYS A 65 -8.19 -1.67 6.54
CA LYS A 65 -8.90 -2.95 6.56
C LYS A 65 -9.19 -3.42 5.13
N LEU A 66 -8.37 -4.34 4.61
CA LEU A 66 -8.51 -4.88 3.25
C LEU A 66 -9.62 -5.93 3.11
N THR A 67 -9.98 -6.64 4.19
CA THR A 67 -11.02 -7.68 4.17
C THR A 67 -12.10 -7.48 5.23
N ARG A 68 -13.33 -7.94 4.97
CA ARG A 68 -14.47 -7.84 5.92
C ARG A 68 -14.47 -8.93 7.00
N MET A 69 -13.56 -9.90 6.96
CA MET A 69 -13.49 -11.01 7.92
C MET A 69 -13.47 -10.51 9.38
N PRO A 70 -14.11 -11.24 10.32
CA PRO A 70 -13.94 -11.04 11.75
C PRO A 70 -12.50 -11.32 12.21
N GLY A 71 -12.11 -10.73 13.35
CA GLY A 71 -10.78 -10.85 13.92
C GLY A 71 -9.84 -9.68 13.61
N ALA A 72 -8.77 -9.56 14.38
CA ALA A 72 -7.67 -8.66 14.09
C ALA A 72 -6.77 -9.32 13.01
N PRO A 73 -6.45 -8.65 11.90
CA PRO A 73 -5.52 -9.18 10.91
C PRO A 73 -4.09 -9.13 11.44
N ASP A 74 -3.27 -10.10 11.05
CA ASP A 74 -1.82 -10.04 11.19
C ASP A 74 -1.18 -9.36 9.97
N HIS A 75 -0.13 -8.59 10.21
CA HIS A 75 0.64 -7.91 9.18
C HIS A 75 2.12 -8.24 9.27
N TYR A 76 2.77 -8.34 8.11
CA TYR A 76 4.22 -8.48 8.01
C TYR A 76 4.73 -7.60 6.86
N VAL A 77 6.03 -7.29 6.87
CA VAL A 77 6.64 -6.42 5.87
C VAL A 77 7.75 -7.19 5.16
N VAL A 78 7.62 -7.34 3.85
CA VAL A 78 8.69 -7.79 2.96
C VAL A 78 9.51 -6.57 2.57
N ILE A 79 10.83 -6.67 2.66
CA ILE A 79 11.77 -5.60 2.34
C ILE A 79 12.68 -6.08 1.21
N ASN A 80 12.57 -5.46 0.04
CA ASN A 80 13.43 -5.70 -1.11
C ASN A 80 14.44 -4.54 -1.23
N LEU A 81 15.73 -4.84 -1.25
CA LEU A 81 16.73 -3.93 -1.80
C LEU A 81 16.81 -4.16 -3.31
N ARG A 82 16.57 -3.11 -4.08
CA ARG A 82 16.71 -3.08 -5.54
C ARG A 82 17.90 -2.24 -5.96
N ASN A 83 18.54 -2.64 -7.05
CA ASN A 83 19.51 -1.87 -7.81
C ASN A 83 19.09 -1.93 -9.29
N GLU A 84 18.93 -0.78 -9.95
CA GLU A 84 18.45 -0.71 -11.35
C GLU A 84 17.14 -1.50 -11.56
N GLY A 85 16.23 -1.43 -10.59
CA GLY A 85 14.97 -2.18 -10.56
C GLY A 85 15.07 -3.67 -10.20
N VAL A 86 16.25 -4.29 -10.33
CA VAL A 86 16.50 -5.71 -10.00
C VAL A 86 16.60 -5.90 -8.48
N VAL A 87 15.87 -6.86 -7.92
CA VAL A 87 15.98 -7.21 -6.48
C VAL A 87 17.30 -7.93 -6.24
N ILE A 88 18.17 -7.33 -5.43
CA ILE A 88 19.48 -7.87 -5.04
C ILE A 88 19.50 -8.44 -3.61
N GLY A 89 18.44 -8.22 -2.83
CA GLY A 89 18.26 -8.86 -1.53
C GLY A 89 16.84 -8.69 -0.98
N THR A 90 16.33 -9.70 -0.30
CA THR A 90 15.01 -9.69 0.35
C THR A 90 15.14 -10.08 1.83
N LYS A 91 14.36 -9.41 2.68
CA LYS A 91 14.17 -9.72 4.11
C LYS A 91 12.67 -9.64 4.45
N GLU A 92 12.26 -10.23 5.56
CA GLU A 92 10.85 -10.26 5.98
C GLU A 92 10.74 -10.14 7.51
N THR A 93 9.73 -9.41 8.00
CA THR A 93 9.38 -9.40 9.44
C THR A 93 8.54 -10.63 9.80
N LYS A 94 8.55 -11.03 11.07
CA LYS A 94 7.48 -11.88 11.60
C LYS A 94 6.13 -11.15 11.50
N GLY A 95 5.03 -11.90 11.55
CA GLY A 95 3.69 -11.31 11.69
C GLY A 95 3.53 -10.56 13.01
N ALA A 96 2.80 -9.45 12.99
CA ALA A 96 2.34 -8.71 14.16
C ALA A 96 0.89 -8.29 13.97
N GLY A 97 0.07 -8.47 15.02
CA GLY A 97 -1.37 -8.32 14.95
C GLY A 97 -1.88 -6.88 15.06
N GLY A 98 -3.01 -6.62 14.41
CA GLY A 98 -3.80 -5.40 14.53
C GLY A 98 -3.37 -4.25 13.62
N TYR A 99 -4.18 -3.19 13.59
CA TYR A 99 -4.00 -2.07 12.67
C TYR A 99 -2.89 -1.09 13.06
N ASN A 100 -2.29 -1.27 14.24
CA ASN A 100 -1.16 -0.50 14.76
C ASN A 100 0.00 -1.47 15.11
N ALA A 101 0.39 -2.28 14.13
CA ALA A 101 1.35 -3.36 14.30
C ALA A 101 2.75 -2.85 14.72
N VAL A 102 3.43 -3.59 15.59
CA VAL A 102 4.78 -3.27 16.10
C VAL A 102 5.68 -4.49 15.88
N TRP A 103 6.79 -4.29 15.17
CA TRP A 103 7.74 -5.37 14.83
C TRP A 103 9.10 -5.20 15.52
N ASN A 104 9.58 -3.95 15.66
CA ASN A 104 10.93 -3.63 16.17
C ASN A 104 12.04 -4.49 15.53
N ALA A 105 11.93 -4.79 14.23
CA ALA A 105 12.74 -5.79 13.53
C ALA A 105 13.92 -5.13 12.80
N PRO A 106 15.19 -5.39 13.20
CA PRO A 106 16.37 -4.93 12.50
C PRO A 106 16.81 -5.90 11.39
N PHE A 107 17.30 -5.35 10.30
CA PHE A 107 17.83 -6.07 9.14
C PHE A 107 19.11 -5.41 8.66
N LEU A 108 20.00 -6.19 8.04
CA LEU A 108 21.19 -5.72 7.36
C LEU A 108 21.11 -6.10 5.87
N PHE A 109 21.50 -5.17 5.02
CA PHE A 109 21.70 -5.35 3.59
C PHE A 109 23.12 -4.91 3.22
N ASP A 110 23.90 -5.81 2.64
CA ASP A 110 25.14 -5.48 1.93
C ASP A 110 24.81 -4.70 0.65
N LEU A 111 25.62 -3.70 0.32
CA LEU A 111 25.46 -2.90 -0.89
C LEU A 111 26.37 -3.38 -2.03
N PRO A 112 25.95 -3.23 -3.30
CA PRO A 112 26.85 -3.43 -4.44
C PRO A 112 27.92 -2.34 -4.46
N SER A 113 29.13 -2.69 -4.93
CA SER A 113 30.29 -1.79 -4.92
C SER A 113 30.03 -0.47 -5.62
N GLY A 114 30.17 0.65 -4.90
CA GLY A 114 30.08 2.00 -5.46
C GLY A 114 29.83 3.05 -4.39
N ASP A 115 29.53 4.28 -4.82
CA ASP A 115 29.04 5.33 -3.94
C ASP A 115 27.53 5.17 -3.73
N VAL A 116 27.09 4.99 -2.48
CA VAL A 116 25.67 4.85 -2.09
C VAL A 116 24.79 6.04 -2.51
N THR A 117 25.39 7.21 -2.78
CA THR A 117 24.67 8.40 -3.27
C THR A 117 24.49 8.41 -4.78
N GLN A 118 25.27 7.63 -5.53
CA GLN A 118 25.24 7.54 -6.98
C GLN A 118 24.60 6.25 -7.49
N LEU A 119 24.63 5.17 -6.69
CA LEU A 119 23.97 3.91 -7.03
C LEU A 119 22.44 4.08 -7.07
N PRO A 120 21.75 3.55 -8.10
CA PRO A 120 20.29 3.62 -8.25
C PRO A 120 19.59 2.59 -7.34
N LEU A 121 19.76 2.78 -6.03
CA LEU A 121 19.25 1.91 -4.99
C LEU A 121 17.86 2.34 -4.52
N VAL A 122 16.98 1.36 -4.32
CA VAL A 122 15.65 1.54 -3.73
C VAL A 122 15.39 0.42 -2.72
N LEU A 123 15.09 0.79 -1.48
CA LEU A 123 14.44 -0.07 -0.49
C LEU A 123 12.93 0.00 -0.70
N GLU A 124 12.35 -1.12 -1.11
CA GLU A 124 10.91 -1.33 -1.26
C GLU A 124 10.39 -2.13 -0.07
N PHE A 125 9.44 -1.54 0.66
CA PHE A 125 8.75 -2.14 1.80
C PHE A 125 7.32 -2.48 1.36
N ILE A 126 7.02 -3.77 1.21
CA ILE A 126 5.69 -4.28 0.85
C ILE A 126 4.98 -4.69 2.15
N VAL A 127 3.93 -3.95 2.52
CA VAL A 127 3.11 -4.27 3.69
C VAL A 127 2.09 -5.33 3.29
N MET A 128 2.20 -6.51 3.89
CA MET A 128 1.35 -7.66 3.64
C MET A 128 0.31 -7.79 4.77
N GLN A 129 -0.94 -8.06 4.40
CA GLN A 129 -1.98 -8.50 5.33
C GLN A 129 -2.14 -10.01 5.21
N GLY A 130 -1.75 -10.73 6.26
CA GLY A 130 -1.91 -12.18 6.37
C GLY A 130 -3.39 -12.59 6.37
N ARG A 131 -3.65 -13.83 5.95
CA ARG A 131 -4.97 -14.45 5.98
C ARG A 131 -4.82 -15.89 6.44
N ILE A 132 -5.72 -16.32 7.32
CA ILE A 132 -5.64 -17.64 8.00
C ILE A 132 -5.69 -18.82 6.99
N TYR A 133 -6.35 -18.65 5.84
CA TYR A 133 -6.63 -19.74 4.88
C TYR A 133 -6.24 -19.46 3.43
N THR A 134 -5.56 -18.36 3.12
CA THR A 134 -5.18 -17.97 1.74
C THR A 134 -3.85 -17.22 1.74
N LYS A 135 -3.19 -17.12 0.57
CA LYS A 135 -2.04 -16.21 0.42
C LYS A 135 -2.44 -14.79 0.85
N GLY A 136 -1.58 -14.14 1.63
CA GLY A 136 -1.80 -12.78 2.13
C GLY A 136 -1.97 -11.78 0.98
N GLY A 137 -2.71 -10.70 1.23
CA GLY A 137 -2.88 -9.61 0.27
C GLY A 137 -1.85 -8.51 0.50
N ILE A 138 -1.33 -7.92 -0.59
CA ILE A 138 -0.59 -6.65 -0.50
C ILE A 138 -1.58 -5.59 -0.01
N LEU A 139 -1.24 -4.92 1.10
CA LEU A 139 -1.97 -3.76 1.60
C LEU A 139 -1.49 -2.50 0.89
N GLY A 140 -0.18 -2.37 0.67
CA GLY A 140 0.45 -1.28 -0.07
C GLY A 140 1.97 -1.31 0.06
N ARG A 141 2.65 -0.29 -0.50
CA ARG A 141 4.12 -0.18 -0.52
C ARG A 141 4.62 1.15 0.05
N VAL A 142 5.87 1.14 0.51
CA VAL A 142 6.69 2.33 0.78
C VAL A 142 8.01 2.16 0.02
N LEU A 143 8.47 3.22 -0.65
CA LEU A 143 9.75 3.24 -1.36
C LEU A 143 10.67 4.27 -0.70
N ILE A 144 11.95 3.91 -0.48
CA ILE A 144 12.98 4.79 0.07
C ILE A 144 14.28 4.56 -0.72
N GLY A 145 14.81 5.59 -1.37
CA GLY A 145 15.93 5.45 -2.31
C GLY A 145 16.17 6.72 -3.12
N CYS A 146 17.16 6.70 -4.01
CA CYS A 146 17.48 7.85 -4.88
C CYS A 146 16.30 8.24 -5.78
N GLU A 147 15.56 7.26 -6.29
CA GLU A 147 14.43 7.43 -7.23
C GLU A 147 13.05 7.33 -6.54
N ALA A 148 13.02 7.31 -5.20
CA ALA A 148 11.78 7.21 -4.45
C ALA A 148 10.97 8.53 -4.45
N PRO A 149 9.66 8.48 -4.15
CA PRO A 149 8.86 9.68 -3.87
C PRO A 149 9.47 10.56 -2.76
N GLU A 150 9.14 11.84 -2.76
CA GLU A 150 9.79 12.92 -2.00
C GLU A 150 10.21 12.57 -0.55
N THR A 151 9.29 12.03 0.25
CA THR A 151 9.57 11.68 1.66
C THR A 151 10.58 10.54 1.79
N GLY A 152 10.57 9.58 0.87
CA GLY A 152 11.52 8.49 0.74
C GLY A 152 12.89 8.99 0.27
N GLN A 153 12.94 9.80 -0.79
CA GLN A 153 14.21 10.36 -1.28
C GLN A 153 14.90 11.22 -0.22
N THR A 154 14.14 12.03 0.54
CA THR A 154 14.72 12.84 1.61
C THR A 154 15.23 11.98 2.76
N HIS A 155 14.53 10.89 3.14
CA HIS A 155 15.02 9.97 4.17
C HIS A 155 16.31 9.24 3.76
N TRP A 156 16.42 8.87 2.48
CA TRP A 156 17.65 8.33 1.89
C TRP A 156 18.81 9.33 1.96
N LYS A 157 18.58 10.58 1.52
CA LYS A 157 19.57 11.68 1.60
C LYS A 157 20.02 11.97 3.04
N ASP A 158 19.10 11.96 3.99
CA ASP A 158 19.41 12.11 5.43
C ASP A 158 20.30 10.96 5.93
N MET A 159 19.98 9.70 5.56
CA MET A 159 20.77 8.53 5.94
C MET A 159 22.20 8.59 5.37
N CYS A 160 22.35 8.93 4.08
CA CYS A 160 23.66 8.98 3.43
C CYS A 160 24.54 10.12 3.96
N SER A 161 23.96 11.29 4.25
CA SER A 161 24.70 12.47 4.74
C SER A 161 25.16 12.36 6.20
N ARG A 162 24.43 11.61 7.03
CA ARG A 162 24.67 11.49 8.48
C ARG A 162 25.41 10.21 8.87
N GLY A 163 26.28 9.69 8.00
CA GLY A 163 26.88 8.34 8.08
C GLY A 163 27.18 7.84 9.50
N GLN A 164 26.78 6.61 9.80
CA GLN A 164 26.70 5.98 11.13
C GLN A 164 25.58 6.46 12.07
N VAL A 165 24.89 7.58 11.83
CA VAL A 165 23.71 7.97 12.63
C VAL A 165 22.44 7.33 12.06
N GLU A 166 21.58 6.83 12.94
CA GLU A 166 20.28 6.28 12.56
C GLU A 166 19.25 7.40 12.36
N THR A 167 18.64 7.47 11.17
CA THR A 167 17.60 8.44 10.82
C THR A 167 16.22 7.77 10.86
N ALA A 168 15.24 8.41 11.49
CA ALA A 168 13.91 7.84 11.72
C ALA A 168 12.83 8.67 11.02
N ARG A 169 11.92 8.02 10.28
CA ARG A 169 10.85 8.74 9.57
C ARG A 169 9.59 7.90 9.39
N TRP A 170 8.44 8.58 9.41
CA TRP A 170 7.15 8.05 8.97
C TRP A 170 7.01 8.17 7.45
N HIS A 171 6.46 7.13 6.83
CA HIS A 171 6.14 7.10 5.40
C HIS A 171 4.69 6.68 5.20
N ALA A 172 3.93 7.46 4.44
CA ALA A 172 2.57 7.10 4.06
C ALA A 172 2.58 5.91 3.10
N ILE A 173 1.83 4.86 3.42
CA ILE A 173 1.75 3.66 2.61
C ILE A 173 0.98 3.99 1.33
N GLN A 174 1.60 3.76 0.18
CA GLN A 174 1.02 3.98 -1.14
C GLN A 174 0.27 2.72 -1.62
N PRO A 175 -0.77 2.87 -2.46
CA PRO A 175 -1.41 1.74 -3.11
C PRO A 175 -0.41 0.90 -3.92
N ASP A 176 -0.72 -0.39 -4.07
CA ASP A 176 -0.03 -1.25 -5.03
C ASP A 176 -0.39 -0.77 -6.45
N SER A 177 0.57 -0.13 -7.13
CA SER A 177 0.42 0.23 -8.54
C SER A 177 0.68 -1.00 -9.42
N PRO A 178 -0.19 -1.31 -10.40
CA PRO A 178 0.07 -2.35 -11.39
C PRO A 178 1.21 -1.97 -12.34
#